data_AF-A0A7S4PZP3-F1
#
_entry.id   AF-A0A7S4PZP3-F1
#
_cell.length_a   1.000
_cell.length_b   1.000
_cell.length_c   1.000
_cell.angle_alpha   90.00
_cell.angle_beta   90.00
_cell.angle_gamma   90.00
#
_symmetry.space_group_name_H-M   'P 1'
#
loop_
_entity.id
_entity.type
_entity.pdbx_description
1 polymer ?
#
loop_
_entity_poly.entity_id
_entity_poly.type
_entity_poly.pdbx_seq_one_letter_code
_entity_poly.pdbx_strand_id
1 'polypeptide(L)'
;TKGAKGPPLGKGAPPPKAKAAGGIPEPSKPDLRLDAEMKPLHWKKVARTAGTVWASIGDDRELLPAEAVTRWFRKRAVTTAKRPSLICQAQGNPICIITDARTKTSREISLRCLPPPAEVARALIEVDASALLPEDSEQGVQLENQLERVNAGVPDQKQKQELEAARAAEPDRPLGLIESYMWELSRIPACSDRLKCWIYVHNVTERADSLCVRLRMFEEMLACFRSASLQRLLGLFLAVGNYLNAGTREGRADGFDLETLKKLDSVKDSQGRDIRHFVIGIFLKHFKADAQTFLKDFSPVLKAVTRKVDQRNDSVEFRKQVPSLESYTDDIQRFQEEYKSKKELLSKVLSFIDDDSDLFAVKMSEEFRRAGQSMENMVSLRESLVEVYGNILNWFAASNAPKNVPFLTAFDAQVKTDSKGGGGGVDSSRCFPRSDDFFLLWDNLLIPPELIERKPWLPDVKYKLGPRFCKVREITVDDLEDLWETQKMMVSLLGEGGGGDEKQHTPNSARFLRRRNSNNA
;
A
#
# COMPACT_ATOMS: atom_id res chain seq x y z
N THR A 1 -33.07 39.16 89.25
CA THR A 1 -32.02 40.16 89.52
C THR A 1 -31.65 40.85 88.23
N LYS A 2 -31.34 42.15 88.33
CA LYS A 2 -31.28 43.16 87.27
C LYS A 2 -30.21 42.89 86.20
N GLY A 3 -30.42 43.38 84.98
CA GLY A 3 -29.36 43.59 83.99
C GLY A 3 -29.90 43.95 82.61
N ALA A 4 -29.93 45.25 82.31
CA ALA A 4 -30.55 45.84 81.13
C ALA A 4 -29.64 45.92 79.88
N LYS A 5 -30.29 46.29 78.77
CA LYS A 5 -29.83 46.47 77.38
C LYS A 5 -28.57 47.33 77.18
N GLY A 6 -27.79 47.01 76.14
CA GLY A 6 -26.92 47.91 75.40
C GLY A 6 -27.06 47.73 73.87
N PRO A 7 -26.80 48.75 73.02
CA PRO A 7 -27.33 48.90 71.65
C PRO A 7 -26.39 48.37 70.53
N PRO A 8 -26.83 48.38 69.25
CA PRO A 8 -26.19 47.66 68.14
C PRO A 8 -25.07 48.48 67.48
N LEU A 9 -23.98 47.81 67.08
CA LEU A 9 -22.92 48.37 66.24
C LEU A 9 -22.83 47.57 64.95
N GLY A 10 -22.99 48.28 63.83
CA GLY A 10 -23.11 47.73 62.49
C GLY A 10 -21.79 47.48 61.77
N LYS A 11 -21.95 46.71 60.69
CA LYS A 11 -21.19 46.71 59.42
C LYS A 11 -19.66 46.72 59.53
N GLY A 12 -19.07 45.53 59.65
CA GLY A 12 -17.73 45.21 59.15
C GLY A 12 -17.86 44.23 57.97
N ALA A 13 -17.29 44.59 56.82
CA ALA A 13 -17.33 43.81 55.59
C ALA A 13 -16.62 42.45 55.73
N PRO A 14 -17.10 41.37 55.08
CA PRO A 14 -16.30 40.15 54.95
C PRO A 14 -15.13 40.39 53.98
N PRO A 15 -13.97 39.74 54.22
CA PRO A 15 -12.75 39.94 53.44
C PRO A 15 -12.94 39.53 51.97
N PRO A 16 -12.17 40.11 51.04
CA PRO A 16 -12.33 39.87 49.61
C PRO A 16 -12.10 38.40 49.29
N LYS A 17 -13.12 37.73 48.76
CA LYS A 17 -12.97 36.40 48.16
C LYS A 17 -11.98 36.53 47.01
N ALA A 18 -10.82 35.89 47.17
CA ALA A 18 -9.88 35.64 46.10
C ALA A 18 -10.63 35.08 44.89
N LYS A 19 -10.57 35.79 43.76
CA LYS A 19 -11.02 35.25 42.46
C LYS A 19 -10.11 34.05 42.17
N ALA A 20 -10.70 32.87 42.09
CA ALA A 20 -10.02 31.70 41.53
C ALA A 20 -9.57 32.06 40.12
N ALA A 21 -8.26 32.24 39.96
CA ALA A 21 -7.60 32.39 38.67
C ALA A 21 -7.58 31.02 37.98
N GLY A 22 -8.69 30.70 37.33
CA GLY A 22 -8.83 29.55 36.44
C GLY A 22 -9.38 29.99 35.09
N GLY A 23 -8.89 31.12 34.57
CA GLY A 23 -9.21 31.57 33.22
C GLY A 23 -8.36 30.82 32.22
N ILE A 24 -9.01 30.16 31.25
CA ILE A 24 -8.35 29.77 30.00
C ILE A 24 -7.70 31.05 29.44
N PRO A 25 -6.41 31.03 29.03
CA PRO A 25 -5.75 32.21 28.48
C PRO A 25 -6.59 32.79 27.34
N GLU A 26 -6.87 34.09 27.41
CA GLU A 26 -7.63 34.80 26.37
C GLU A 26 -6.91 34.64 25.02
N PRO A 27 -7.62 34.33 23.92
CA PRO A 27 -7.00 34.14 22.62
C PRO A 27 -6.19 35.37 22.22
N SER A 28 -4.94 35.18 21.83
CA SER A 28 -4.05 36.29 21.47
C SER A 28 -4.33 36.91 20.09
N LYS A 29 -5.24 36.31 19.30
CA LYS A 29 -5.59 36.77 17.96
C LYS A 29 -6.85 37.64 17.99
N PRO A 30 -6.91 38.72 17.18
CA PRO A 30 -8.04 39.65 17.22
C PRO A 30 -9.31 39.03 16.62
N ASP A 31 -10.46 39.37 17.20
CA ASP A 31 -11.77 39.00 16.67
C ASP A 31 -12.00 39.62 15.29
N LEU A 32 -12.51 38.80 14.37
CA LEU A 32 -12.87 39.19 13.02
C LEU A 32 -14.38 39.31 12.90
N ARG A 33 -14.86 40.43 12.34
CA ARG A 33 -16.25 40.59 11.89
C ARG A 33 -16.27 40.45 10.37
N LEU A 34 -17.04 39.48 9.88
CA LEU A 34 -17.21 39.21 8.45
C LEU A 34 -18.65 39.56 8.04
N ASP A 35 -18.81 40.09 6.82
CA ASP A 35 -20.12 40.50 6.29
C ASP A 35 -21.01 39.31 5.88
N ALA A 36 -20.42 38.12 5.71
CA ALA A 36 -21.12 36.89 5.33
C ALA A 36 -20.92 35.79 6.38
N GLU A 37 -21.98 35.03 6.64
CA GLU A 37 -21.90 33.88 7.54
C GLU A 37 -21.12 32.73 6.88
N MET A 38 -19.99 32.35 7.47
CA MET A 38 -19.09 31.33 6.94
C MET A 38 -19.44 29.94 7.47
N LYS A 39 -19.08 28.88 6.74
CA LYS A 39 -19.11 27.51 7.26
C LYS A 39 -18.06 27.37 8.39
N PRO A 40 -18.44 26.90 9.60
CA PRO A 40 -17.49 26.80 10.70
C PRO A 40 -16.51 25.64 10.51
N LEU A 41 -15.27 25.84 10.94
CA LEU A 41 -14.28 24.77 11.07
C LEU A 41 -14.24 24.29 12.52
N HIS A 42 -14.60 23.02 12.75
CA HIS A 42 -14.82 22.45 14.09
C HIS A 42 -13.53 21.95 14.77
N TRP A 43 -12.52 22.81 14.93
CA TRP A 43 -11.29 22.45 15.65
C TRP A 43 -11.42 22.52 17.18
N LYS A 44 -10.51 21.83 17.89
CA LYS A 44 -10.30 22.05 19.33
C LYS A 44 -9.22 23.12 19.51
N LYS A 45 -9.56 24.22 20.19
CA LYS A 45 -8.64 25.33 20.44
C LYS A 45 -7.51 24.89 21.38
N VAL A 46 -6.28 25.32 21.11
CA VAL A 46 -5.10 25.09 21.95
C VAL A 46 -4.52 26.45 22.35
N ALA A 47 -4.10 26.59 23.61
CA ALA A 47 -3.45 27.83 24.07
C ALA A 47 -2.04 27.96 23.47
N ARG A 48 -1.58 29.19 23.26
CA ARG A 48 -0.20 29.43 22.80
C ARG A 48 0.76 29.15 23.95
N THR A 49 1.43 28.00 23.90
CA THR A 49 2.36 27.53 24.95
C THR A 49 3.79 27.60 24.45
N ALA A 50 4.70 28.18 25.26
CA ALA A 50 6.13 28.23 24.97
C ALA A 50 6.72 26.82 24.76
N GLY A 51 7.66 26.67 23.83
CA GLY A 51 8.26 25.38 23.48
C GLY A 51 7.43 24.51 22.52
N THR A 52 6.24 24.96 22.11
CA THR A 52 5.45 24.30 21.05
C THR A 52 5.64 25.03 19.71
N VAL A 53 5.36 24.34 18.61
CA VAL A 53 5.36 24.95 17.26
C VAL A 53 4.44 26.18 17.18
N TRP A 54 3.36 26.19 17.97
CA TRP A 54 2.40 27.30 18.03
C TRP A 54 2.99 28.58 18.62
N ALA A 55 4.13 28.51 19.33
CA ALA A 55 4.87 29.69 19.80
C ALA A 55 5.76 30.31 18.70
N SER A 56 6.10 29.54 17.66
CA SER A 56 6.96 29.96 16.55
C SER A 56 6.19 30.38 15.29
N ILE A 57 4.92 30.03 15.18
CA ILE A 57 4.05 30.41 14.04
C ILE A 57 3.49 31.83 14.24
N GLY A 58 3.59 32.66 13.20
CA GLY A 58 3.03 34.03 13.12
C GLY A 58 1.53 34.06 12.73
N ASP A 59 0.99 35.26 12.53
CA ASP A 59 -0.39 35.43 12.03
C ASP A 59 -0.37 35.94 10.58
N ASP A 60 -0.37 35.02 9.62
CA ASP A 60 -0.26 35.34 8.18
C ASP A 60 -1.61 35.68 7.52
N ARG A 61 -2.54 36.23 8.30
CA ARG A 61 -3.92 36.49 7.86
C ARG A 61 -3.98 37.43 6.66
N GLU A 62 -3.04 38.37 6.54
CA GLU A 62 -2.97 39.33 5.43
C GLU A 62 -2.67 38.67 4.08
N LEU A 63 -2.11 37.46 4.08
CA LEU A 63 -1.87 36.68 2.86
C LEU A 63 -3.13 35.97 2.35
N LEU A 64 -4.24 35.99 3.10
CA LEU A 64 -5.46 35.29 2.71
C LEU A 64 -6.23 36.07 1.63
N PRO A 65 -6.55 35.45 0.48
CA PRO A 65 -7.44 36.05 -0.52
C PRO A 65 -8.88 36.02 0.01
N ALA A 66 -9.24 36.98 0.86
CA ALA A 66 -10.49 37.01 1.64
C ALA A 66 -11.75 36.89 0.77
N GLU A 67 -11.75 37.50 -0.43
CA GLU A 67 -12.88 37.41 -1.37
C GLU A 67 -13.09 35.99 -1.90
N ALA A 68 -12.01 35.29 -2.28
CA ALA A 68 -12.07 33.91 -2.76
C ALA A 68 -12.52 32.96 -1.64
N VAL A 69 -11.97 33.13 -0.44
CA VAL A 69 -12.36 32.37 0.75
C VAL A 69 -13.84 32.57 1.06
N THR A 70 -14.32 33.82 1.08
CA THR A 70 -15.73 34.14 1.28
C THR A 70 -16.60 33.53 0.20
N ARG A 71 -16.22 33.65 -1.08
CA ARG A 71 -16.97 33.08 -2.21
C ARG A 71 -17.13 31.56 -2.10
N TRP A 72 -16.07 30.85 -1.72
CA TRP A 72 -16.06 29.38 -1.68
C TRP A 72 -16.71 28.81 -0.42
N PHE A 73 -16.55 29.48 0.73
CA PHE A 73 -16.89 28.92 2.04
C PHE A 73 -18.01 29.65 2.79
N ARG A 74 -18.62 30.69 2.21
CA ARG A 74 -19.87 31.24 2.77
C ARG A 74 -20.95 30.17 2.85
N LYS A 75 -21.79 30.24 3.87
CA LYS A 75 -23.05 29.51 3.87
C LYS A 75 -23.85 29.98 2.66
N ARG A 76 -24.28 29.03 1.81
CA ARG A 76 -25.19 29.37 0.72
C ARG A 76 -26.51 29.76 1.37
N ALA A 77 -27.05 30.92 1.00
CA ALA A 77 -28.46 31.19 1.26
C ALA A 77 -29.24 30.02 0.70
N VAL A 78 -30.08 29.39 1.53
CA VAL A 78 -30.98 28.33 1.08
C VAL A 78 -31.99 29.02 0.17
N THR A 79 -31.66 29.15 -1.12
CA THR A 79 -32.71 29.25 -2.13
C THR A 79 -33.43 27.92 -2.04
N THR A 80 -34.64 27.94 -1.51
CA THR A 80 -35.64 26.88 -1.63
C THR A 80 -36.06 26.71 -3.09
N ALA A 81 -35.10 26.55 -4.00
CA ALA A 81 -35.32 25.85 -5.25
C ALA A 81 -35.43 24.38 -4.86
N LYS A 82 -36.65 23.97 -4.53
CA LYS A 82 -37.05 22.56 -4.49
C LYS A 82 -36.64 21.97 -5.83
N ARG A 83 -35.52 21.25 -5.87
CA ARG A 83 -35.51 19.99 -6.63
C ARG A 83 -36.79 19.28 -6.17
N PRO A 84 -37.70 18.83 -7.06
CA PRO A 84 -38.96 18.25 -6.62
C PRO A 84 -38.60 17.12 -5.66
N SER A 85 -38.84 17.36 -4.38
CA SER A 85 -38.81 16.32 -3.39
C SER A 85 -39.96 15.42 -3.79
N LEU A 86 -39.66 14.25 -4.34
CA LEU A 86 -40.62 13.15 -4.51
C LEU A 86 -41.04 12.57 -3.15
N ILE A 87 -41.16 13.41 -2.13
CA ILE A 87 -41.74 13.09 -0.84
C ILE A 87 -42.99 13.95 -0.77
N CYS A 88 -44.13 13.26 -0.89
CA CYS A 88 -45.46 13.80 -0.76
C CYS A 88 -45.52 14.82 0.39
N GLN A 89 -46.08 16.00 0.11
CA GLN A 89 -46.57 16.91 1.14
C GLN A 89 -47.78 16.25 1.82
N ALA A 90 -47.54 15.28 2.69
CA ALA A 90 -48.56 14.76 3.58
C ALA A 90 -48.58 15.62 4.85
N GLN A 91 -49.72 16.23 5.13
CA GLN A 91 -50.00 16.92 6.38
C GLN A 91 -49.99 15.89 7.52
N GLY A 92 -49.00 15.96 8.42
CA GLY A 92 -48.86 15.08 9.57
C GLY A 92 -47.41 14.87 9.98
N ASN A 93 -47.13 14.81 11.28
CA ASN A 93 -45.81 14.40 11.77
C ASN A 93 -45.53 12.96 11.27
N PRO A 94 -44.44 12.64 10.56
CA PRO A 94 -44.22 11.27 10.05
C PRO A 94 -43.96 10.25 11.18
N ILE A 95 -44.16 8.97 10.92
CA ILE A 95 -43.73 7.87 11.81
C ILE A 95 -42.20 7.82 11.77
N CYS A 96 -41.57 7.94 12.92
CA CYS A 96 -40.12 7.80 13.11
C CYS A 96 -39.87 6.88 14.29
N ILE A 97 -39.28 5.70 14.06
CA ILE A 97 -38.91 4.75 15.12
C ILE A 97 -37.47 4.99 15.58
N ILE A 98 -36.62 5.56 14.71
CA ILE A 98 -35.27 5.95 15.07
C ILE A 98 -35.30 7.31 15.77
N THR A 99 -35.13 7.27 17.10
CA THR A 99 -35.22 8.46 17.97
C THR A 99 -33.86 9.08 18.30
N ASP A 100 -32.76 8.32 18.22
CA ASP A 100 -31.42 8.86 18.44
C ASP A 100 -31.05 9.87 17.34
N ALA A 101 -30.87 11.13 17.73
CA ALA A 101 -30.66 12.25 16.81
C ALA A 101 -29.39 12.08 15.95
N ARG A 102 -28.31 11.51 16.52
CA ARG A 102 -27.05 11.30 15.80
C ARG A 102 -27.20 10.21 14.73
N THR A 103 -27.79 9.08 15.10
CA THR A 103 -28.06 7.95 14.19
C THR A 103 -29.03 8.35 13.10
N LYS A 104 -30.11 9.07 13.46
CA LYS A 104 -31.07 9.60 12.50
C LYS A 104 -30.40 10.51 11.49
N THR A 105 -29.63 11.50 11.94
CA THR A 105 -28.91 12.42 11.04
C THR A 105 -27.95 11.68 10.11
N SER A 106 -27.16 10.73 10.65
CA SER A 106 -26.21 9.96 9.85
C SER A 106 -26.88 9.09 8.79
N ARG A 107 -27.97 8.38 9.14
CA ARG A 107 -28.72 7.52 8.21
C ARG A 107 -29.44 8.36 7.16
N GLU A 108 -30.05 9.48 7.55
CA GLU A 108 -30.69 10.41 6.60
C GLU A 108 -29.69 10.94 5.59
N ILE A 109 -28.47 11.30 6.00
CA ILE A 109 -27.42 11.74 5.07
C ILE A 109 -27.08 10.65 4.06
N SER A 110 -26.87 9.41 4.51
CA SER A 110 -26.53 8.29 3.61
C SER A 110 -27.67 7.97 2.63
N LEU A 111 -28.91 7.95 3.11
CA LEU A 111 -30.08 7.54 2.33
C LEU A 111 -30.62 8.63 1.41
N ARG A 112 -30.36 9.90 1.70
CA ARG A 112 -30.82 11.03 0.87
C ARG A 112 -30.13 11.12 -0.49
N CYS A 113 -29.00 10.45 -0.64
CA CYS A 113 -28.23 10.37 -1.89
C CYS A 113 -28.64 9.19 -2.79
N LEU A 114 -29.62 8.39 -2.36
CA LEU A 114 -30.10 7.23 -3.08
C LEU A 114 -31.41 7.54 -3.85
N PRO A 115 -31.73 6.76 -4.89
CA PRO A 115 -33.04 6.77 -5.55
C PRO A 115 -34.18 6.45 -4.56
N PRO A 116 -35.44 6.75 -4.90
CA PRO A 116 -36.59 6.41 -4.06
C PRO A 116 -36.58 4.96 -3.52
N PRO A 117 -37.06 4.70 -2.28
CA PRO A 117 -37.00 3.39 -1.64
C PRO A 117 -37.53 2.22 -2.49
N ALA A 118 -38.64 2.42 -3.20
CA ALA A 118 -39.23 1.39 -4.05
C ALA A 118 -38.34 1.07 -5.28
N GLU A 119 -37.67 2.09 -5.83
CA GLU A 119 -36.74 1.91 -6.94
C GLU A 119 -35.47 1.19 -6.49
N VAL A 120 -34.93 1.54 -5.32
CA VAL A 120 -33.81 0.82 -4.71
C VAL A 120 -34.17 -0.63 -4.43
N ALA A 121 -35.36 -0.90 -3.88
CA ALA A 121 -35.82 -2.26 -3.61
C ALA A 121 -35.94 -3.08 -4.90
N ARG A 122 -36.50 -2.49 -5.97
CA ARG A 122 -36.57 -3.11 -7.29
C ARG A 122 -35.17 -3.40 -7.86
N ALA A 123 -34.27 -2.42 -7.78
CA ALA A 123 -32.88 -2.57 -8.26
C ALA A 123 -32.13 -3.69 -7.54
N LEU A 124 -32.40 -3.92 -6.24
CA LEU A 124 -31.83 -5.05 -5.49
C LEU A 124 -32.36 -6.41 -5.92
N ILE A 125 -33.65 -6.51 -6.22
CA ILE A 125 -34.28 -7.75 -6.70
C ILE A 125 -33.78 -8.08 -8.11
N GLU A 126 -33.75 -7.08 -8.99
CA GLU A 126 -33.34 -7.22 -10.39
C GLU A 126 -31.82 -7.26 -10.58
N VAL A 127 -31.05 -6.92 -9.54
CA VAL A 127 -29.60 -6.71 -9.58
C VAL A 127 -29.25 -5.74 -10.72
N ASP A 128 -29.87 -4.57 -10.66
CA ASP A 128 -29.69 -3.48 -11.62
C ASP A 128 -28.78 -2.40 -11.01
N ALA A 129 -27.49 -2.46 -11.36
CA ALA A 129 -26.51 -1.49 -10.92
C ALA A 129 -26.80 -0.08 -11.47
N SER A 130 -27.38 0.01 -12.67
CA SER A 130 -27.62 1.30 -13.34
C SER A 130 -28.68 2.12 -12.63
N ALA A 131 -29.71 1.47 -12.08
CA ALA A 131 -30.75 2.12 -11.29
C ALA A 131 -30.25 2.71 -9.96
N LEU A 132 -29.10 2.23 -9.43
CA LEU A 132 -28.52 2.74 -8.17
C LEU A 132 -27.51 3.88 -8.38
N LEU A 133 -27.09 4.10 -9.63
CA LEU A 133 -26.03 5.04 -10.00
C LEU A 133 -26.63 6.31 -10.63
N PRO A 134 -26.13 7.52 -10.30
CA PRO A 134 -26.48 8.73 -11.03
C PRO A 134 -26.13 8.62 -12.52
N GLU A 135 -26.94 9.19 -13.42
CA GLU A 135 -26.74 9.13 -14.89
C GLU A 135 -25.34 9.57 -15.36
N ASP A 136 -24.64 10.42 -14.60
CA ASP A 136 -23.32 11.00 -14.93
C ASP A 136 -22.13 10.33 -14.19
N SER A 137 -22.29 9.13 -13.63
CA SER A 137 -21.29 8.55 -12.70
C SER A 137 -20.41 7.43 -13.29
N GLU A 138 -19.11 7.47 -12.98
CA GLU A 138 -18.18 6.34 -13.19
C GLU A 138 -18.61 5.11 -12.36
N GLN A 139 -18.81 3.98 -13.04
CA GLN A 139 -19.65 2.86 -12.59
C GLN A 139 -19.05 1.99 -11.45
N GLY A 140 -17.72 2.00 -11.27
CA GLY A 140 -17.01 1.07 -10.39
C GLY A 140 -17.12 1.39 -8.90
N VAL A 141 -16.28 2.33 -8.41
CA VAL A 141 -16.20 2.71 -6.99
C VAL A 141 -17.53 3.27 -6.46
N GLN A 142 -18.38 3.79 -7.34
CA GLN A 142 -19.65 4.36 -6.94
C GLN A 142 -20.69 3.30 -6.57
N LEU A 143 -20.70 2.12 -7.21
CA LEU A 143 -21.70 1.09 -6.91
C LEU A 143 -21.52 0.50 -5.51
N GLU A 144 -20.30 0.14 -5.12
CA GLU A 144 -19.99 -0.39 -3.79
C GLU A 144 -20.42 0.60 -2.69
N ASN A 145 -20.04 1.87 -2.84
CA ASN A 145 -20.45 2.94 -1.92
C ASN A 145 -21.98 3.12 -1.85
N GLN A 146 -22.68 2.97 -2.98
CA GLN A 146 -24.14 3.06 -3.00
C GLN A 146 -24.78 1.85 -2.31
N LEU A 147 -24.28 0.63 -2.55
CA LEU A 147 -24.76 -0.59 -1.87
C LEU A 147 -24.51 -0.52 -0.35
N GLU A 148 -23.39 0.04 0.10
CA GLU A 148 -23.13 0.29 1.53
C GLU A 148 -24.11 1.30 2.13
N ARG A 149 -24.45 2.38 1.39
CA ARG A 149 -25.47 3.35 1.82
C ARG A 149 -26.85 2.71 1.89
N VAL A 150 -27.21 1.85 0.94
CA VAL A 150 -28.47 1.08 0.95
C VAL A 150 -28.53 0.19 2.20
N ASN A 151 -27.40 -0.45 2.57
CA ASN A 151 -27.32 -1.28 3.77
C ASN A 151 -27.62 -0.49 5.06
N ALA A 152 -27.38 0.83 5.10
CA ALA A 152 -27.76 1.67 6.24
C ALA A 152 -29.29 1.78 6.44
N GLY A 153 -30.07 1.55 5.37
CA GLY A 153 -31.54 1.54 5.39
C GLY A 153 -32.16 0.19 5.72
N VAL A 154 -31.36 -0.88 5.82
CA VAL A 154 -31.87 -2.21 6.18
C VAL A 154 -32.17 -2.26 7.68
N PRO A 155 -33.40 -2.59 8.11
CA PRO A 155 -33.74 -2.66 9.52
C PRO A 155 -33.24 -3.98 10.13
N ASP A 156 -32.86 -3.93 11.40
CA ASP A 156 -32.71 -5.16 12.20
C ASP A 156 -34.08 -5.77 12.55
N GLN A 157 -34.09 -6.99 13.11
CA GLN A 157 -35.33 -7.70 13.41
C GLN A 157 -36.24 -6.95 14.40
N LYS A 158 -35.65 -6.21 15.35
CA LYS A 158 -36.40 -5.42 16.33
C LYS A 158 -37.00 -4.17 15.67
N GLN A 159 -36.21 -3.45 14.88
CA GLN A 159 -36.64 -2.29 14.10
C GLN A 159 -37.77 -2.65 13.12
N LYS A 160 -37.69 -3.83 12.48
CA LYS A 160 -38.74 -4.35 11.61
C LYS A 160 -40.06 -4.53 12.37
N GLN A 161 -40.04 -5.19 13.53
CA GLN A 161 -41.24 -5.41 14.35
C GLN A 161 -41.83 -4.09 14.89
N GLU A 162 -40.98 -3.17 15.33
CA GLU A 162 -41.41 -1.83 15.78
C GLU A 162 -42.06 -1.04 14.64
N LEU A 163 -41.50 -1.09 13.44
CA LEU A 163 -42.04 -0.44 12.25
C LEU A 163 -43.39 -1.04 11.84
N GLU A 164 -43.50 -2.37 11.83
CA GLU A 164 -44.75 -3.08 11.54
C GLU A 164 -45.85 -2.73 12.54
N ALA A 165 -45.53 -2.70 13.84
CA ALA A 165 -46.47 -2.30 14.89
C ALA A 165 -46.91 -0.84 14.75
N ALA A 166 -45.97 0.08 14.50
CA ALA A 166 -46.27 1.50 14.29
C ALA A 166 -47.16 1.72 13.06
N ARG A 167 -46.89 0.97 11.97
CA ARG A 167 -47.68 1.03 10.73
C ARG A 167 -49.08 0.45 10.91
N ALA A 168 -49.22 -0.61 11.70
CA ALA A 168 -50.53 -1.19 12.02
C ALA A 168 -51.38 -0.25 12.89
N ALA A 169 -50.75 0.48 13.82
CA ALA A 169 -51.44 1.46 14.67
C ALA A 169 -51.88 2.71 13.90
N GLU A 170 -51.07 3.18 12.95
CA GLU A 170 -51.32 4.41 12.19
C GLU A 170 -51.12 4.20 10.67
N PRO A 171 -52.04 3.51 9.96
CA PRO A 171 -51.86 3.11 8.56
C PRO A 171 -51.71 4.27 7.57
N ASP A 172 -52.46 5.35 7.78
CA ASP A 172 -52.51 6.51 6.88
C ASP A 172 -51.39 7.52 7.13
N ARG A 173 -50.64 7.37 8.24
CA ARG A 173 -49.59 8.32 8.61
C ARG A 173 -48.35 8.11 7.74
N PRO A 174 -47.74 9.16 7.17
CA PRO A 174 -46.56 9.02 6.33
C PRO A 174 -45.36 8.47 7.13
N LEU A 175 -44.51 7.66 6.50
CA LEU A 175 -43.24 7.21 7.08
C LEU A 175 -42.17 8.31 6.92
N GLY A 176 -41.25 8.39 7.87
CA GLY A 176 -40.01 9.16 7.72
C GLY A 176 -39.14 8.61 6.60
N LEU A 177 -38.10 9.36 6.19
CA LEU A 177 -37.21 8.93 5.10
C LEU A 177 -36.56 7.57 5.40
N ILE A 178 -35.97 7.42 6.59
CA ILE A 178 -35.31 6.18 7.01
C ILE A 178 -36.32 5.05 7.06
N GLU A 179 -37.47 5.28 7.70
CA GLU A 179 -38.53 4.30 7.87
C GLU A 179 -39.13 3.86 6.53
N SER A 180 -39.19 4.74 5.53
CA SER A 180 -39.62 4.38 4.18
C SER A 180 -38.63 3.44 3.48
N TYR A 181 -37.32 3.62 3.66
CA TYR A 181 -36.33 2.63 3.20
C TYR A 181 -36.44 1.32 3.97
N MET A 182 -36.54 1.39 5.30
CA MET A 182 -36.69 0.21 6.14
C MET A 182 -37.90 -0.62 5.72
N TRP A 183 -39.02 0.05 5.44
CA TRP A 183 -40.25 -0.59 5.00
C TRP A 183 -40.04 -1.38 3.71
N GLU A 184 -39.56 -0.74 2.64
CA GLU A 184 -39.36 -1.42 1.35
C GLU A 184 -38.28 -2.51 1.43
N LEU A 185 -37.14 -2.24 2.08
CA LEU A 185 -36.03 -3.19 2.18
C LEU A 185 -36.34 -4.39 3.08
N SER A 186 -37.18 -4.23 4.11
CA SER A 186 -37.56 -5.33 5.03
C SER A 186 -38.39 -6.45 4.38
N ARG A 187 -38.96 -6.17 3.21
CA ARG A 187 -39.78 -7.09 2.42
C ARG A 187 -38.94 -7.96 1.49
N ILE A 188 -37.67 -7.60 1.27
CA ILE A 188 -36.73 -8.40 0.48
C ILE A 188 -36.15 -9.52 1.37
N PRO A 189 -36.33 -10.80 1.01
CA PRO A 189 -35.75 -11.91 1.77
C PRO A 189 -34.23 -11.79 1.88
N ALA A 190 -33.71 -11.89 3.10
CA ALA A 190 -32.29 -11.80 3.41
C ALA A 190 -31.58 -10.55 2.84
N CYS A 191 -32.26 -9.39 2.77
CA CYS A 191 -31.77 -8.17 2.12
C CYS A 191 -30.33 -7.77 2.50
N SER A 192 -29.96 -7.79 3.79
CA SER A 192 -28.60 -7.44 4.23
C SER A 192 -27.56 -8.40 3.68
N ASP A 193 -27.87 -9.70 3.63
CA ASP A 193 -26.95 -10.71 3.13
C ASP A 193 -26.89 -10.67 1.59
N ARG A 194 -28.00 -10.35 0.90
CA ARG A 194 -28.01 -10.05 -0.54
C ARG A 194 -27.04 -8.92 -0.91
N LEU A 195 -27.09 -7.81 -0.16
CA LEU A 195 -26.18 -6.68 -0.33
C LEU A 195 -24.71 -7.08 -0.14
N LYS A 196 -24.40 -7.86 0.90
CA LYS A 196 -23.03 -8.34 1.15
C LYS A 196 -22.50 -9.23 0.03
N CYS A 197 -23.35 -10.07 -0.56
CA CYS A 197 -23.00 -10.88 -1.73
C CYS A 197 -22.74 -10.00 -2.95
N TRP A 198 -23.63 -9.04 -3.23
CA TRP A 198 -23.49 -8.14 -4.38
C TRP A 198 -22.23 -7.27 -4.29
N ILE A 199 -21.99 -6.65 -3.13
CA ILE A 199 -20.77 -5.86 -2.86
C ILE A 199 -19.52 -6.71 -3.12
N TYR A 200 -19.52 -7.96 -2.66
CA TYR A 200 -18.36 -8.84 -2.81
C TYR A 200 -18.08 -9.21 -4.27
N VAL A 201 -19.09 -9.62 -5.04
CA VAL A 201 -18.86 -10.04 -6.44
C VAL A 201 -18.49 -8.89 -7.36
N HIS A 202 -18.78 -7.65 -6.96
CA HIS A 202 -18.46 -6.46 -7.75
C HIS A 202 -16.98 -6.32 -8.07
N ASN A 203 -16.08 -6.69 -7.14
CA ASN A 203 -14.64 -6.51 -7.31
C ASN A 203 -13.80 -7.80 -7.16
N VAL A 204 -14.41 -8.93 -6.81
CA VAL A 204 -13.67 -10.19 -6.58
C VAL A 204 -12.85 -10.63 -7.79
N THR A 205 -13.42 -10.55 -9.00
CA THR A 205 -12.75 -10.98 -10.24
C THR A 205 -11.56 -10.07 -10.54
N GLU A 206 -11.74 -8.75 -10.44
CA GLU A 206 -10.65 -7.77 -10.63
C GLU A 206 -9.53 -7.94 -9.59
N ARG A 207 -9.89 -8.23 -8.33
CA ARG A 207 -8.93 -8.53 -7.26
C ARG A 207 -8.12 -9.79 -7.58
N ALA A 208 -8.77 -10.84 -8.10
CA ALA A 208 -8.11 -12.09 -8.51
C ALA A 208 -7.20 -11.85 -9.72
N ASP A 209 -7.67 -11.13 -10.73
CA ASP A 209 -6.88 -10.81 -11.92
C ASP A 209 -5.66 -9.95 -11.58
N SER A 210 -5.80 -8.99 -10.67
CA SER A 210 -4.69 -8.17 -10.16
C SER A 210 -3.61 -9.02 -9.45
N LEU A 211 -4.02 -10.03 -8.68
CA LEU A 211 -3.09 -11.01 -8.11
C LEU A 211 -2.43 -11.87 -9.20
N CYS A 212 -3.19 -12.35 -10.19
CA CYS A 212 -2.66 -13.09 -11.33
C CYS A 212 -1.60 -12.28 -12.11
N VAL A 213 -1.82 -10.98 -12.33
CA VAL A 213 -0.82 -10.11 -12.96
C VAL A 213 0.46 -10.07 -12.14
N ARG A 214 0.37 -9.92 -10.82
CA ARG A 214 1.54 -9.96 -9.92
C ARG A 214 2.27 -11.31 -9.97
N LEU A 215 1.54 -12.43 -10.02
CA LEU A 215 2.12 -13.77 -10.19
C LEU A 215 2.82 -13.94 -11.54
N ARG A 216 2.27 -13.41 -12.64
CA ARG A 216 2.92 -13.44 -13.96
C ARG A 216 4.20 -12.62 -13.99
N MET A 217 4.25 -11.48 -13.31
CA MET A 217 5.50 -10.74 -13.13
C MET A 217 6.54 -11.56 -12.37
N PHE A 218 6.12 -12.34 -11.38
CA PHE A 218 6.99 -13.27 -10.65
C PHE A 218 7.46 -14.44 -11.54
N GLU A 219 6.60 -14.93 -12.43
CA GLU A 219 6.97 -15.92 -13.46
C GLU A 219 8.12 -15.43 -14.33
N GLU A 220 8.06 -14.19 -14.81
CA GLU A 220 9.14 -13.56 -15.57
C GLU A 220 10.45 -13.49 -14.78
N MET A 221 10.38 -13.23 -13.46
CA MET A 221 11.56 -13.26 -12.58
C MET A 221 12.17 -14.66 -12.48
N LEU A 222 11.36 -15.71 -12.37
CA LEU A 222 11.84 -17.10 -12.35
C LEU A 222 12.44 -17.50 -13.70
N ALA A 223 11.87 -17.03 -14.82
CA ALA A 223 12.36 -17.33 -16.16
C ALA A 223 13.80 -16.82 -16.41
N CYS A 224 14.24 -15.79 -15.69
CA CYS A 224 15.60 -15.23 -15.75
C CYS A 224 16.70 -16.28 -15.54
N PHE A 225 16.41 -17.31 -14.72
CA PHE A 225 17.38 -18.35 -14.34
C PHE A 225 17.66 -19.38 -15.43
N ARG A 226 16.97 -19.29 -16.57
CA ARG A 226 17.26 -20.07 -17.78
C ARG A 226 18.32 -19.42 -18.68
N SER A 227 18.83 -18.24 -18.32
CA SER A 227 19.83 -17.51 -19.13
C SER A 227 21.14 -18.29 -19.24
N ALA A 228 21.64 -18.47 -20.46
CA ALA A 228 22.95 -19.09 -20.70
C ALA A 228 24.10 -18.19 -20.21
N SER A 229 23.94 -16.86 -20.30
CA SER A 229 24.96 -15.90 -19.86
C SER A 229 25.15 -15.88 -18.33
N LEU A 230 24.14 -16.29 -17.56
CA LEU A 230 24.28 -16.55 -16.12
C LEU A 230 25.34 -17.64 -15.85
N GLN A 231 25.33 -18.72 -16.63
CA GLN A 231 26.31 -19.80 -16.47
C GLN A 231 27.74 -19.32 -16.76
N ARG A 232 27.90 -18.34 -17.67
CA ARG A 232 29.20 -17.70 -17.93
C ARG A 232 29.70 -16.94 -16.72
N LEU A 233 28.85 -16.13 -16.09
CA LEU A 233 29.22 -15.39 -14.87
C LEU A 233 29.61 -16.34 -13.73
N LEU A 234 28.83 -17.41 -13.50
CA LEU A 234 29.14 -18.42 -12.50
C LEU A 234 30.45 -19.17 -12.80
N GLY A 235 30.71 -19.48 -14.07
CA GLY A 235 31.97 -20.07 -14.51
C GLY A 235 33.19 -19.20 -14.21
N LEU A 236 33.06 -17.86 -14.30
CA LEU A 236 34.13 -16.94 -13.90
C LEU A 236 34.37 -16.98 -12.39
N PHE A 237 33.32 -16.96 -11.58
CA PHE A 237 33.47 -17.12 -10.12
C PHE A 237 34.14 -18.44 -9.76
N LEU A 238 33.76 -19.55 -10.41
CA LEU A 238 34.37 -20.85 -10.19
C LEU A 238 35.85 -20.87 -10.58
N ALA A 239 36.20 -20.31 -11.75
CA ALA A 239 37.58 -20.25 -12.23
C ALA A 239 38.48 -19.42 -11.30
N VAL A 240 38.01 -18.23 -10.88
CA VAL A 240 38.76 -17.38 -9.95
C VAL A 240 38.87 -18.04 -8.58
N GLY A 241 37.79 -18.64 -8.07
CA GLY A 241 37.82 -19.38 -6.79
C GLY A 241 38.83 -20.52 -6.80
N ASN A 242 38.85 -21.33 -7.87
CA ASN A 242 39.81 -22.42 -8.04
C ASN A 242 41.26 -21.94 -8.15
N TYR A 243 41.48 -20.78 -8.77
CA TYR A 243 42.81 -20.17 -8.82
C TYR A 243 43.28 -19.71 -7.43
N LEU A 244 42.41 -19.04 -6.68
CA LEU A 244 42.72 -18.55 -5.32
C LEU A 244 42.95 -19.70 -4.34
N ASN A 245 42.25 -20.83 -4.52
CA ASN A 245 42.34 -22.02 -3.68
C ASN A 245 43.34 -23.06 -4.21
N ALA A 246 44.25 -22.67 -5.11
CA ALA A 246 45.22 -23.61 -5.67
C ALA A 246 46.09 -24.23 -4.55
N GLY A 247 46.14 -25.56 -4.49
CA GLY A 247 46.91 -26.30 -3.48
C GLY A 247 46.25 -26.44 -2.12
N THR A 248 45.04 -25.91 -1.91
CA THR A 248 44.23 -26.13 -0.70
C THR A 248 43.23 -27.27 -0.90
N ARG A 249 42.55 -27.69 0.17
CA ARG A 249 41.48 -28.71 0.10
C ARG A 249 40.25 -28.18 -0.66
N GLU A 250 40.08 -26.87 -0.66
CA GLU A 250 38.97 -26.12 -1.26
C GLU A 250 39.22 -25.75 -2.74
N GLY A 251 40.37 -26.14 -3.31
CA GLY A 251 40.68 -25.98 -4.74
C GLY A 251 40.17 -27.15 -5.59
N ARG A 252 40.24 -26.99 -6.92
CA ARG A 252 39.78 -28.00 -7.92
C ARG A 252 38.31 -28.38 -7.76
N ALA A 253 37.48 -27.43 -7.33
CA ALA A 253 36.04 -27.60 -7.20
C ALA A 253 35.35 -27.64 -8.57
N ASP A 254 34.35 -28.51 -8.71
CA ASP A 254 33.47 -28.59 -9.90
C ASP A 254 32.29 -27.60 -9.82
N GLY A 255 32.03 -27.05 -8.63
CA GLY A 255 30.96 -26.10 -8.35
C GLY A 255 31.09 -25.55 -6.92
N PHE A 256 30.23 -24.59 -6.58
CA PHE A 256 30.19 -24.00 -5.23
C PHE A 256 28.73 -23.81 -4.77
N ASP A 257 28.52 -23.91 -3.46
CA ASP A 257 27.23 -23.61 -2.84
C ASP A 257 26.85 -22.15 -3.08
N LEU A 258 25.59 -21.89 -3.45
CA LEU A 258 25.06 -20.56 -3.74
C LEU A 258 25.25 -19.58 -2.57
N GLU A 259 25.28 -20.06 -1.33
CA GLU A 259 25.60 -19.27 -0.13
C GLU A 259 26.99 -18.62 -0.18
N THR A 260 27.90 -19.15 -1.00
CA THR A 260 29.22 -18.55 -1.25
C THR A 260 29.11 -17.14 -1.80
N LEU A 261 28.07 -16.85 -2.61
CA LEU A 261 27.86 -15.53 -3.20
C LEU A 261 27.65 -14.43 -2.14
N LYS A 262 27.14 -14.79 -0.94
CA LYS A 262 26.95 -13.86 0.18
C LYS A 262 28.25 -13.47 0.87
N LYS A 263 29.34 -14.22 0.67
CA LYS A 263 30.61 -14.09 1.39
C LYS A 263 31.72 -13.47 0.52
N LEU A 264 31.40 -13.06 -0.70
CA LEU A 264 32.39 -12.55 -1.67
C LEU A 264 33.05 -11.26 -1.21
N ASP A 265 32.40 -10.47 -0.35
CA ASP A 265 32.93 -9.22 0.22
C ASP A 265 34.11 -9.43 1.19
N SER A 266 34.24 -10.64 1.74
CA SER A 266 35.31 -11.03 2.67
C SER A 266 36.67 -11.22 2.01
N VAL A 267 36.71 -11.52 0.70
CA VAL A 267 37.94 -11.70 -0.06
C VAL A 267 38.29 -10.39 -0.75
N LYS A 268 39.39 -9.75 -0.34
CA LYS A 268 39.80 -8.42 -0.81
C LYS A 268 41.18 -8.43 -1.47
N ASP A 269 41.36 -7.57 -2.46
CA ASP A 269 42.66 -7.29 -3.06
C ASP A 269 43.51 -6.35 -2.19
N SER A 270 44.75 -6.07 -2.63
CA SER A 270 45.67 -5.16 -1.92
C SER A 270 45.18 -3.72 -1.80
N GLN A 271 44.15 -3.33 -2.57
CA GLN A 271 43.51 -2.02 -2.53
C GLN A 271 42.19 -2.03 -1.73
N GLY A 272 41.86 -3.16 -1.08
CA GLY A 272 40.65 -3.31 -0.27
C GLY A 272 39.36 -3.55 -1.07
N ARG A 273 39.46 -3.74 -2.40
CA ARG A 273 38.31 -4.06 -3.26
C ARG A 273 37.98 -5.55 -3.12
N ASP A 274 36.71 -5.88 -2.99
CA ASP A 274 36.31 -7.29 -2.95
C ASP A 274 36.40 -7.99 -4.31
N ILE A 275 36.41 -9.32 -4.31
CA ILE A 275 36.57 -10.17 -5.49
C ILE A 275 35.55 -9.90 -6.60
N ARG A 276 34.36 -9.36 -6.28
CA ARG A 276 33.32 -9.05 -7.27
C ARG A 276 33.80 -7.97 -8.25
N HIS A 277 34.62 -7.02 -7.79
CA HIS A 277 35.23 -6.01 -8.67
C HIS A 277 36.03 -6.67 -9.81
N PHE A 278 36.81 -7.70 -9.49
CA PHE A 278 37.62 -8.42 -10.47
C PHE A 278 36.76 -9.26 -11.42
N VAL A 279 35.84 -10.07 -10.87
CA VAL A 279 35.02 -10.98 -11.69
C VAL A 279 34.05 -10.20 -12.58
N ILE A 280 33.35 -9.20 -12.05
CA ILE A 280 32.44 -8.36 -12.82
C ILE A 280 33.23 -7.53 -13.83
N GLY A 281 34.40 -7.01 -13.46
CA GLY A 281 35.30 -6.31 -14.40
C GLY A 281 35.69 -7.16 -15.61
N ILE A 282 36.07 -8.42 -15.40
CA ILE A 282 36.36 -9.37 -16.48
C ILE A 282 35.09 -9.65 -17.30
N PHE A 283 33.95 -9.89 -16.65
CA PHE A 283 32.70 -10.20 -17.33
C PHE A 283 32.27 -9.07 -18.27
N LEU A 284 32.28 -7.82 -17.79
CA LEU A 284 31.88 -6.65 -18.59
C LEU A 284 32.87 -6.36 -19.73
N LYS A 285 34.17 -6.59 -19.53
CA LYS A 285 35.20 -6.27 -20.52
C LYS A 285 35.39 -7.37 -21.58
N HIS A 286 35.59 -8.62 -21.14
CA HIS A 286 35.95 -9.72 -22.02
C HIS A 286 34.74 -10.51 -22.53
N PHE A 287 33.61 -10.43 -21.82
CA PHE A 287 32.36 -11.11 -22.17
C PHE A 287 31.22 -10.10 -22.36
N LYS A 288 31.49 -8.95 -22.98
CA LYS A 288 30.53 -7.83 -23.09
C LYS A 288 29.19 -8.24 -23.70
N ALA A 289 29.18 -9.09 -24.72
CA ALA A 289 27.95 -9.59 -25.35
C ALA A 289 27.13 -10.49 -24.40
N ASP A 290 27.81 -11.36 -23.63
CA ASP A 290 27.15 -12.15 -22.57
C ASP A 290 26.65 -11.24 -21.44
N ALA A 291 27.39 -10.20 -21.07
CA ALA A 291 26.96 -9.25 -20.05
C ALA A 291 25.71 -8.47 -20.47
N GLN A 292 25.64 -8.03 -21.72
CA GLN A 292 24.44 -7.39 -22.28
C GLN A 292 23.24 -8.34 -22.29
N THR A 293 23.45 -9.58 -22.72
CA THR A 293 22.41 -10.62 -22.76
C THR A 293 21.93 -10.95 -21.35
N PHE A 294 22.85 -11.17 -20.41
CA PHE A 294 22.56 -11.41 -19.01
C PHE A 294 21.71 -10.29 -18.39
N LEU A 295 22.10 -9.03 -18.56
CA LEU A 295 21.35 -7.90 -18.01
C LEU A 295 19.95 -7.74 -18.62
N LYS A 296 19.80 -8.06 -19.90
CA LYS A 296 18.49 -8.11 -20.57
C LYS A 296 17.63 -9.23 -19.99
N ASP A 297 18.18 -10.44 -19.91
CA ASP A 297 17.48 -11.62 -19.39
C ASP A 297 17.10 -11.46 -17.92
N PHE A 298 17.98 -10.87 -17.09
CA PHE A 298 17.73 -10.59 -15.67
C PHE A 298 16.94 -9.30 -15.42
N SER A 299 16.54 -8.57 -16.47
CA SER A 299 15.80 -7.33 -16.31
C SER A 299 14.52 -7.47 -15.47
N PRO A 300 13.73 -8.55 -15.54
CA PRO A 300 12.56 -8.74 -14.67
C PRO A 300 12.92 -8.70 -13.18
N VAL A 301 13.95 -9.44 -12.75
CA VAL A 301 14.44 -9.40 -11.36
C VAL A 301 14.91 -8.00 -10.99
N LEU A 302 15.73 -7.37 -11.83
CA LEU A 302 16.32 -6.06 -11.54
C LEU A 302 15.26 -4.93 -11.47
N LYS A 303 14.19 -5.03 -12.25
CA LYS A 303 13.05 -4.08 -12.23
C LYS A 303 12.10 -4.34 -11.06
N ALA A 304 11.92 -5.59 -10.64
CA ALA A 304 11.06 -5.96 -9.52
C ALA A 304 11.65 -5.54 -8.16
N VAL A 305 12.98 -5.43 -8.05
CA VAL A 305 13.62 -4.93 -6.83
C VAL A 305 13.40 -3.42 -6.70
N THR A 306 12.59 -3.04 -5.72
CA THR A 306 12.45 -1.66 -5.26
C THR A 306 13.65 -1.29 -4.41
N ARG A 307 14.39 -0.26 -4.83
CA ARG A 307 15.56 0.26 -4.11
C ARG A 307 15.25 1.66 -3.59
N LYS A 308 15.53 1.94 -2.31
CA LYS A 308 15.30 3.24 -1.67
C LYS A 308 16.55 3.68 -0.94
N VAL A 309 16.88 4.97 -1.08
CA VAL A 309 17.95 5.63 -0.34
C VAL A 309 17.30 6.40 0.80
N ASP A 310 17.59 6.04 2.04
CA ASP A 310 17.16 6.77 3.22
C ASP A 310 18.34 7.48 3.86
N GLN A 311 18.14 8.73 4.25
CA GLN A 311 19.14 9.50 5.00
C GLN A 311 18.66 9.64 6.44
N ARG A 312 19.43 9.09 7.39
CA ARG A 312 19.14 9.18 8.82
C ARG A 312 20.44 9.52 9.56
N ASN A 313 20.45 10.63 10.30
CA ASN A 313 21.55 11.01 11.20
C ASN A 313 22.95 10.85 10.58
N ASP A 314 23.20 11.50 9.44
CA ASP A 314 24.45 11.43 8.64
C ASP A 314 24.83 10.05 8.06
N SER A 315 24.04 9.02 8.30
CA SER A 315 24.13 7.73 7.61
C SER A 315 23.18 7.69 6.40
N VAL A 316 23.65 7.05 5.33
CA VAL A 316 22.83 6.76 4.16
C VAL A 316 22.65 5.26 4.12
N GLU A 317 21.39 4.82 4.14
CA GLU A 317 20.99 3.42 4.09
C GLU A 317 20.35 3.14 2.73
N PHE A 318 20.79 2.08 2.06
CA PHE A 318 20.24 1.63 0.79
C PHE A 318 19.37 0.40 1.01
N ARG A 319 18.06 0.62 1.19
CA ARG A 319 17.09 -0.44 1.44
C ARG A 319 16.57 -1.04 0.15
N LYS A 320 16.38 -2.36 0.16
CA LYS A 320 15.86 -3.12 -0.97
C LYS A 320 14.67 -3.97 -0.56
N GLN A 321 13.72 -4.10 -1.47
CA GLN A 321 12.58 -4.99 -1.33
C GLN A 321 12.23 -5.58 -2.68
N VAL A 322 11.82 -6.84 -2.69
CA VAL A 322 11.37 -7.55 -3.88
C VAL A 322 10.09 -8.33 -3.50
N PRO A 323 9.16 -8.55 -4.44
CA PRO A 323 8.02 -9.42 -4.15
C PRO A 323 8.47 -10.85 -3.82
N SER A 324 7.71 -11.53 -2.96
CA SER A 324 7.98 -12.91 -2.54
C SER A 324 6.78 -13.82 -2.79
N LEU A 325 7.06 -15.04 -3.21
CA LEU A 325 6.07 -16.09 -3.43
C LEU A 325 5.37 -16.49 -2.14
N GLU A 326 6.08 -16.41 -1.02
CA GLU A 326 5.55 -16.63 0.33
C GLU A 326 4.45 -15.61 0.65
N SER A 327 4.69 -14.31 0.39
CA SER A 327 3.67 -13.28 0.60
C SER A 327 2.46 -13.46 -0.31
N TYR A 328 2.66 -13.84 -1.58
CA TYR A 328 1.54 -14.13 -2.48
C TYR A 328 0.75 -15.35 -2.04
N THR A 329 1.40 -16.36 -1.47
CA THR A 329 0.74 -17.53 -0.91
C THR A 329 -0.20 -17.14 0.23
N ASP A 330 0.27 -16.32 1.17
CA ASP A 330 -0.55 -15.84 2.28
C ASP A 330 -1.74 -14.99 1.79
N ASP A 331 -1.50 -14.09 0.83
CA ASP A 331 -2.55 -13.26 0.21
C ASP A 331 -3.63 -14.12 -0.45
N ILE A 332 -3.22 -15.13 -1.24
CA ILE A 332 -4.12 -16.03 -1.95
C ILE A 332 -4.92 -16.89 -0.95
N GLN A 333 -4.28 -17.42 0.10
CA GLN A 333 -4.98 -18.22 1.10
C GLN A 333 -6.06 -17.40 1.81
N ARG A 334 -5.75 -16.18 2.25
CA ARG A 334 -6.76 -15.28 2.86
C ARG A 334 -7.89 -14.98 1.89
N PHE A 335 -7.57 -14.79 0.61
CA PHE A 335 -8.58 -14.50 -0.40
C PHE A 335 -9.48 -15.70 -0.71
N GLN A 336 -8.93 -16.92 -0.70
CA GLN A 336 -9.72 -18.16 -0.79
C GLN A 336 -10.65 -18.34 0.40
N GLU A 337 -10.18 -18.06 1.62
CA GLU A 337 -10.98 -18.12 2.85
C GLU A 337 -12.14 -17.10 2.82
N GLU A 338 -11.87 -15.87 2.36
CA GLU A 338 -12.89 -14.84 2.14
C GLU A 338 -13.93 -15.32 1.11
N TYR A 339 -13.49 -15.82 -0.04
CA TYR A 339 -14.38 -16.36 -1.09
C TYR A 339 -15.25 -17.50 -0.57
N LYS A 340 -14.66 -18.45 0.16
CA LYS A 340 -15.40 -19.56 0.76
C LYS A 340 -16.49 -19.06 1.72
N SER A 341 -16.15 -18.13 2.61
CA SER A 341 -17.11 -17.54 3.55
C SER A 341 -18.26 -16.82 2.82
N LYS A 342 -17.97 -16.09 1.75
CA LYS A 342 -18.97 -15.39 0.94
C LYS A 342 -19.83 -16.34 0.10
N LYS A 343 -19.26 -17.45 -0.36
CA LYS A 343 -20.00 -18.51 -1.04
C LYS A 343 -20.97 -19.23 -0.09
N GLU A 344 -20.56 -19.50 1.14
CA GLU A 344 -21.44 -20.02 2.20
C GLU A 344 -22.57 -19.03 2.53
N LEU A 345 -22.26 -17.73 2.56
CA LEU A 345 -23.27 -16.69 2.71
C LEU A 345 -24.28 -16.72 1.55
N LEU A 346 -23.83 -16.84 0.31
CA LEU A 346 -24.73 -16.97 -0.85
C LEU A 346 -25.63 -18.20 -0.70
N SER A 347 -25.09 -19.38 -0.38
CA SER A 347 -25.89 -20.59 -0.17
C SER A 347 -26.98 -20.39 0.88
N LYS A 348 -26.66 -19.67 1.98
CA LYS A 348 -27.64 -19.29 3.00
C LYS A 348 -28.70 -18.35 2.43
N VAL A 349 -28.33 -17.32 1.66
CA VAL A 349 -29.30 -16.41 1.02
C VAL A 349 -30.23 -17.17 0.08
N LEU A 350 -29.69 -18.04 -0.78
CA LEU A 350 -30.48 -18.84 -1.72
C LEU A 350 -31.50 -19.73 -1.01
N SER A 351 -31.22 -20.22 0.19
CA SER A 351 -32.18 -21.02 0.97
C SER A 351 -33.41 -20.23 1.46
N PHE A 352 -33.39 -18.89 1.38
CA PHE A 352 -34.53 -18.01 1.69
C PHE A 352 -35.29 -17.54 0.46
N ILE A 353 -34.93 -18.01 -0.75
CA ILE A 353 -35.55 -17.62 -2.01
C ILE A 353 -36.35 -18.81 -2.52
N ASP A 354 -37.67 -18.72 -2.44
CA ASP A 354 -38.57 -19.77 -2.91
C ASP A 354 -38.89 -19.66 -4.41
N ASP A 355 -38.62 -18.50 -5.03
CA ASP A 355 -38.89 -18.22 -6.44
C ASP A 355 -37.67 -18.55 -7.31
N ASP A 356 -37.79 -19.61 -8.10
CA ASP A 356 -36.76 -20.04 -9.06
C ASP A 356 -36.46 -19.00 -10.14
N SER A 357 -37.33 -18.01 -10.35
CA SER A 357 -37.15 -16.92 -11.31
C SER A 357 -36.53 -15.64 -10.72
N ASP A 358 -36.18 -15.65 -9.43
CA ASP A 358 -35.51 -14.52 -8.77
C ASP A 358 -34.18 -14.18 -9.46
N LEU A 359 -34.10 -12.98 -10.04
CA LEU A 359 -32.95 -12.52 -10.82
C LEU A 359 -31.67 -12.43 -9.99
N PHE A 360 -31.77 -12.15 -8.69
CA PHE A 360 -30.62 -12.15 -7.80
C PHE A 360 -30.06 -13.56 -7.65
N ALA A 361 -30.91 -14.57 -7.44
CA ALA A 361 -30.48 -15.96 -7.34
C ALA A 361 -29.72 -16.40 -8.59
N VAL A 362 -30.25 -16.10 -9.78
CA VAL A 362 -29.63 -16.46 -11.07
C VAL A 362 -28.31 -15.69 -11.28
N LYS A 363 -28.33 -14.36 -11.20
CA LYS A 363 -27.15 -13.53 -11.49
C LYS A 363 -26.02 -13.74 -10.48
N MET A 364 -26.32 -13.76 -9.18
CA MET A 364 -25.28 -13.92 -8.16
C MET A 364 -24.65 -15.31 -8.21
N SER A 365 -25.42 -16.36 -8.48
CA SER A 365 -24.86 -17.70 -8.65
C SER A 365 -23.87 -17.75 -9.80
N GLU A 366 -24.19 -17.09 -10.92
CA GLU A 366 -23.31 -16.98 -12.08
C GLU A 366 -22.04 -16.14 -11.78
N GLU A 367 -22.17 -15.00 -11.11
CA GLU A 367 -21.02 -14.17 -10.74
C GLU A 367 -20.09 -14.88 -9.74
N PHE A 368 -20.64 -15.57 -8.73
CA PHE A 368 -19.83 -16.40 -7.84
C PHE A 368 -19.17 -17.57 -8.59
N ARG A 369 -19.85 -18.18 -9.57
CA ARG A 369 -19.25 -19.22 -10.41
C ARG A 369 -18.04 -18.68 -11.19
N ARG A 370 -18.15 -17.50 -11.80
CA ARG A 370 -17.04 -16.82 -12.49
C ARG A 370 -15.90 -16.48 -11.55
N ALA A 371 -16.21 -15.89 -10.40
CA ALA A 371 -15.23 -15.61 -9.35
C ALA A 371 -14.49 -16.88 -8.90
N GLY A 372 -15.19 -18.01 -8.79
CA GLY A 372 -14.62 -19.32 -8.52
C GLY A 372 -13.60 -19.76 -9.57
N GLN A 373 -13.92 -19.60 -10.85
CA GLN A 373 -12.98 -19.91 -11.95
C GLN A 373 -11.72 -19.04 -11.90
N SER A 374 -11.87 -17.73 -11.64
CA SER A 374 -10.72 -16.84 -11.47
C SER A 374 -9.87 -17.22 -10.25
N MET A 375 -10.49 -17.65 -9.15
CA MET A 375 -9.80 -18.15 -7.96
C MET A 375 -9.01 -19.43 -8.25
N GLU A 376 -9.62 -20.39 -8.95
CA GLU A 376 -8.95 -21.64 -9.35
C GLU A 376 -7.75 -21.39 -10.27
N ASN A 377 -7.90 -20.49 -11.26
CA ASN A 377 -6.80 -20.10 -12.15
C ASN A 377 -5.63 -19.47 -11.37
N MET A 378 -5.92 -18.59 -10.41
CA MET A 378 -4.92 -17.94 -9.58
C MET A 378 -4.15 -18.94 -8.70
N VAL A 379 -4.86 -19.89 -8.10
CA VAL A 379 -4.27 -20.96 -7.28
C VAL A 379 -3.39 -21.86 -8.14
N SER A 380 -3.89 -22.30 -9.30
CA SER A 380 -3.13 -23.13 -10.23
C SER A 380 -1.85 -22.43 -10.73
N LEU A 381 -1.93 -21.14 -11.05
CA LEU A 381 -0.76 -20.35 -11.42
C LEU A 381 0.26 -20.31 -10.28
N ARG A 382 -0.18 -20.06 -9.04
CA ARG A 382 0.70 -20.06 -7.87
C ARG A 382 1.37 -21.41 -7.65
N GLU A 383 0.63 -22.51 -7.74
CA GLU A 383 1.17 -23.88 -7.57
C GLU A 383 2.24 -24.18 -8.63
N SER A 384 1.97 -23.83 -9.89
CA SER A 384 2.95 -23.93 -10.98
C SER A 384 4.23 -23.14 -10.67
N LEU A 385 4.10 -21.90 -10.17
CA LEU A 385 5.26 -21.07 -9.83
C LEU A 385 6.09 -21.62 -8.67
N VAL A 386 5.44 -22.22 -7.67
CA VAL A 386 6.14 -22.90 -6.56
C VAL A 386 6.97 -24.08 -7.09
N GLU A 387 6.42 -24.88 -7.99
CA GLU A 387 7.15 -25.99 -8.61
C GLU A 387 8.30 -25.49 -9.50
N VAL A 388 8.10 -24.42 -10.29
CA VAL A 388 9.18 -23.79 -11.06
C VAL A 388 10.30 -23.28 -10.15
N TYR A 389 9.95 -22.63 -9.03
CA TYR A 389 10.92 -22.17 -8.05
C TYR A 389 11.70 -23.34 -7.43
N GLY A 390 11.02 -24.43 -7.05
CA GLY A 390 11.65 -25.66 -6.55
C GLY A 390 12.63 -26.27 -7.56
N ASN A 391 12.26 -26.29 -8.84
CA ASN A 391 13.14 -26.76 -9.92
C ASN A 391 14.39 -25.89 -10.07
N ILE A 392 14.27 -24.56 -9.95
CA ILE A 392 15.41 -23.64 -9.98
C ILE A 392 16.33 -23.89 -8.77
N LEU A 393 15.77 -24.04 -7.57
CA LEU A 393 16.57 -24.35 -6.39
C LEU A 393 17.29 -25.69 -6.51
N ASN A 394 16.64 -26.71 -7.06
CA ASN A 394 17.27 -28.00 -7.35
C ASN A 394 18.40 -27.87 -8.38
N TRP A 395 18.22 -27.05 -9.42
CA TRP A 395 19.27 -26.78 -10.41
C TRP A 395 20.51 -26.14 -9.79
N PHE A 396 20.33 -25.28 -8.79
CA PHE A 396 21.42 -24.69 -8.00
C PHE A 396 21.92 -25.56 -6.84
N ALA A 397 21.35 -26.75 -6.62
CA ALA A 397 21.58 -27.56 -5.42
C ALA A 397 21.34 -26.79 -4.09
N ALA A 398 20.41 -25.84 -4.10
CA ALA A 398 20.07 -24.95 -2.98
C ALA A 398 18.82 -25.38 -2.20
N SER A 399 18.26 -26.55 -2.52
CA SER A 399 17.11 -27.14 -1.84
C SER A 399 17.51 -28.39 -1.06
N ASN A 400 17.16 -28.41 0.22
CA ASN A 400 17.25 -29.57 1.11
C ASN A 400 15.86 -30.17 1.39
N ALA A 401 14.87 -29.92 0.52
CA ALA A 401 13.53 -30.47 0.68
C ALA A 401 13.56 -32.01 0.73
N PRO A 402 12.76 -32.66 1.60
CA PRO A 402 12.71 -34.12 1.67
C PRO A 402 12.32 -34.74 0.33
N LYS A 403 13.12 -35.69 -0.18
CA LYS A 403 12.92 -36.29 -1.51
C LYS A 403 11.54 -36.95 -1.74
N ASN A 404 10.86 -37.34 -0.67
CA ASN A 404 9.55 -38.02 -0.73
C ASN A 404 8.37 -37.08 -0.46
N VAL A 405 8.60 -35.76 -0.34
CA VAL A 405 7.56 -34.77 -0.10
C VAL A 405 7.49 -33.86 -1.33
N PRO A 406 6.31 -33.67 -1.96
CA PRO A 406 6.16 -32.71 -3.04
C PRO A 406 6.64 -31.32 -2.61
N PHE A 407 7.37 -30.63 -3.48
CA PHE A 407 7.97 -29.33 -3.14
C PHE A 407 6.90 -28.33 -2.70
N LEU A 408 5.76 -28.29 -3.39
CA LEU A 408 4.60 -27.51 -2.99
C LEU A 408 4.18 -27.72 -1.53
N THR A 409 4.13 -28.97 -1.07
CA THR A 409 3.74 -29.29 0.32
C THR A 409 4.79 -28.82 1.33
N ALA A 410 6.07 -29.01 1.02
CA ALA A 410 7.15 -28.52 1.88
C ALA A 410 7.16 -26.98 1.94
N PHE A 411 6.91 -26.33 0.81
CA PHE A 411 6.80 -24.88 0.69
C PHE A 411 5.66 -24.33 1.54
N ASP A 412 4.45 -24.89 1.41
CA ASP A 412 3.29 -24.46 2.21
C ASP A 412 3.51 -24.66 3.73
N ALA A 413 4.21 -25.73 4.11
CA ALA A 413 4.58 -25.95 5.50
C ALA A 413 5.54 -24.87 6.01
N GLN A 414 6.57 -24.52 5.21
CA GLN A 414 7.53 -23.48 5.56
C GLN A 414 6.88 -22.09 5.64
N VAL A 415 5.96 -21.74 4.72
CA VAL A 415 5.21 -20.46 4.78
C VAL A 415 4.39 -20.37 6.06
N LYS A 416 3.72 -21.46 6.46
CA LYS A 416 2.94 -21.51 7.70
C LYS A 416 3.81 -21.36 8.95
N THR A 417 5.04 -21.90 8.95
CA THR A 417 5.97 -21.71 10.07
C THR A 417 6.52 -20.29 10.12
N ASP A 418 6.90 -19.73 8.97
CA ASP A 418 7.38 -18.35 8.85
C ASP A 418 6.32 -17.34 9.35
N SER A 419 5.05 -17.56 9.03
CA SER A 419 3.93 -16.71 9.48
C SER A 419 3.65 -16.76 10.98
N LYS A 420 4.07 -17.83 11.68
CA LYS A 420 3.89 -17.99 13.14
C LYS A 420 5.09 -17.50 13.95
N GLY A 421 6.27 -17.36 13.33
CA GLY A 421 7.47 -16.82 13.94
C GLY A 421 7.59 -15.31 13.73
N GLY A 422 7.52 -14.54 14.82
CA GLY A 422 7.86 -13.10 14.77
C GLY A 422 9.26 -12.91 14.18
N GLY A 423 9.37 -12.06 13.16
CA GLY A 423 10.56 -11.90 12.34
C GLY A 423 11.84 -11.62 13.12
N GLY A 424 12.96 -12.11 12.58
CA GLY A 424 14.30 -11.62 12.94
C GLY A 424 15.41 -12.65 13.16
N GLY A 425 15.14 -13.96 13.05
CA GLY A 425 16.18 -14.98 13.10
C GLY A 425 16.44 -15.59 11.73
N VAL A 426 17.70 -15.63 11.28
CA VAL A 426 18.13 -16.56 10.22
C VAL A 426 17.99 -17.95 10.81
N ASP A 427 16.84 -18.58 10.62
CA ASP A 427 16.54 -19.87 11.24
C ASP A 427 17.25 -20.96 10.44
N SER A 428 18.26 -21.59 11.05
CA SER A 428 19.04 -22.72 10.52
C SER A 428 18.19 -23.99 10.25
N SER A 429 16.87 -23.89 10.40
CA SER A 429 15.87 -24.94 10.26
C SER A 429 15.19 -24.98 8.89
N ARG A 430 15.36 -23.95 8.04
CA ARG A 430 14.71 -23.89 6.71
C ARG A 430 15.30 -24.91 5.74
N CYS A 431 14.42 -25.58 5.00
CA CYS A 431 14.84 -26.56 3.99
C CYS A 431 15.30 -25.88 2.69
N PHE A 432 14.88 -24.65 2.44
CA PHE A 432 15.24 -23.87 1.25
C PHE A 432 15.11 -22.36 1.55
N PRO A 433 15.85 -21.50 0.82
CA PRO A 433 15.78 -20.05 1.01
C PRO A 433 14.40 -19.51 0.64
N ARG A 434 14.00 -18.43 1.30
CA ARG A 434 12.83 -17.66 0.89
C ARG A 434 13.07 -17.04 -0.48
N SER A 435 12.00 -16.89 -1.25
CA SER A 435 12.12 -16.40 -2.62
C SER A 435 12.63 -14.95 -2.70
N ASP A 436 12.26 -14.08 -1.76
CA ASP A 436 12.80 -12.72 -1.65
C ASP A 436 14.32 -12.72 -1.41
N ASP A 437 14.79 -13.50 -0.44
CA ASP A 437 16.22 -13.68 -0.16
C ASP A 437 16.98 -14.21 -1.39
N PHE A 438 16.38 -15.15 -2.12
CA PHE A 438 16.95 -15.71 -3.34
C PHE A 438 17.12 -14.65 -4.44
N PHE A 439 16.11 -13.83 -4.74
CA PHE A 439 16.28 -12.78 -5.76
C PHE A 439 17.19 -11.65 -5.29
N LEU A 440 17.13 -11.27 -4.01
CA LEU A 440 18.01 -10.23 -3.45
C LEU A 440 19.47 -10.67 -3.46
N LEU A 441 19.78 -11.97 -3.38
CA LEU A 441 21.13 -12.46 -3.55
C LEU A 441 21.73 -12.02 -4.90
N TRP A 442 20.98 -12.19 -5.98
CA TRP A 442 21.42 -11.82 -7.33
C TRP A 442 21.49 -10.32 -7.53
N ASP A 443 20.53 -9.57 -6.97
CA ASP A 443 20.59 -8.12 -7.00
C ASP A 443 21.76 -7.56 -6.19
N ASN A 444 22.09 -8.16 -5.05
CA ASN A 444 23.22 -7.78 -4.21
C ASN A 444 24.57 -8.18 -4.82
N LEU A 445 24.60 -9.25 -5.62
CA LEU A 445 25.78 -9.62 -6.40
C LEU A 445 26.16 -8.51 -7.39
N LEU A 446 25.17 -7.93 -8.07
CA LEU A 446 25.37 -6.92 -9.13
C LEU A 446 25.39 -5.49 -8.60
N ILE A 447 24.56 -5.19 -7.60
CA ILE A 447 24.29 -3.83 -7.09
C ILE A 447 24.36 -3.84 -5.56
N PRO A 448 25.50 -4.15 -4.94
CA PRO A 448 25.58 -4.24 -3.48
C PRO A 448 25.23 -2.91 -2.76
N PRO A 449 24.43 -2.93 -1.68
CA PRO A 449 24.14 -1.74 -0.88
C PRO A 449 25.42 -1.01 -0.43
N GLU A 450 26.40 -1.76 0.07
CA GLU A 450 27.64 -1.23 0.61
C GLU A 450 28.48 -0.48 -0.43
N LEU A 451 28.37 -0.84 -1.71
CA LEU A 451 29.08 -0.17 -2.80
C LEU A 451 28.43 1.17 -3.15
N ILE A 452 27.11 1.29 -3.01
CA ILE A 452 26.40 2.56 -3.19
C ILE A 452 26.62 3.47 -1.97
N GLU A 453 26.64 2.91 -0.77
CA GLU A 453 26.76 3.65 0.48
C GLU A 453 28.18 4.21 0.73
N ARG A 454 29.23 3.45 0.37
CA ARG A 454 30.64 3.74 0.72
C ARG A 454 31.42 4.56 -0.29
N LYS A 455 30.87 4.92 -1.46
CA LYS A 455 31.59 5.70 -2.51
C LYS A 455 32.06 7.08 -1.96
N PRO A 456 33.38 7.30 -1.72
CA PRO A 456 33.86 8.41 -0.88
C PRO A 456 34.03 9.78 -1.56
N TRP A 457 34.24 9.86 -2.88
CA TRP A 457 34.62 11.13 -3.53
C TRP A 457 33.56 11.61 -4.53
N LEU A 458 32.70 12.48 -4.04
CA LEU A 458 31.91 13.52 -4.72
C LEU A 458 30.53 13.55 -4.07
N PRO A 459 30.15 14.68 -3.43
CA PRO A 459 28.78 14.92 -2.96
C PRO A 459 27.70 14.63 -4.01
N ASP A 460 28.07 14.56 -5.29
CA ASP A 460 27.14 14.32 -6.40
C ASP A 460 27.07 12.86 -6.87
N VAL A 461 28.09 12.02 -6.69
CA VAL A 461 28.11 10.67 -7.33
C VAL A 461 27.27 9.68 -6.53
N LYS A 462 27.37 9.70 -5.20
CA LYS A 462 26.52 8.90 -4.30
C LYS A 462 25.04 9.20 -4.53
N TYR A 463 24.71 10.48 -4.67
CA TYR A 463 23.35 10.98 -4.94
C TYR A 463 22.97 10.95 -6.43
N LYS A 464 23.86 10.55 -7.34
CA LYS A 464 23.53 10.24 -8.74
C LYS A 464 23.25 8.75 -8.91
N LEU A 465 24.11 7.88 -8.36
CA LEU A 465 23.99 6.43 -8.50
C LEU A 465 22.76 5.89 -7.77
N GLY A 466 22.53 6.28 -6.51
CA GLY A 466 21.34 5.88 -5.76
C GLY A 466 20.06 6.17 -6.56
N PRO A 467 19.76 7.43 -6.89
CA PRO A 467 18.61 7.79 -7.73
C PRO A 467 18.61 7.18 -9.13
N ARG A 468 19.75 6.80 -9.71
CA ARG A 468 19.83 6.09 -11.01
C ARG A 468 19.35 4.64 -10.90
N PHE A 469 19.67 3.95 -9.80
CA PHE A 469 19.27 2.56 -9.53
C PHE A 469 17.93 2.42 -8.78
N CYS A 470 17.40 3.52 -8.23
CA CYS A 470 16.05 3.59 -7.65
C CYS A 470 14.94 3.73 -8.71
N LYS A 471 15.28 4.00 -9.97
CA LYS A 471 14.30 4.15 -11.07
C LYS A 471 13.98 2.80 -11.69
N VAL A 472 12.71 2.58 -12.01
CA VAL A 472 12.26 1.42 -12.79
C VAL A 472 12.68 1.62 -14.25
N ARG A 473 13.89 1.17 -14.58
CA ARG A 473 14.46 1.20 -15.94
C ARG A 473 15.38 0.00 -16.14
N GLU A 474 15.75 -0.26 -17.38
CA GLU A 474 16.75 -1.28 -17.70
C GLU A 474 18.13 -0.86 -17.21
N ILE A 475 18.82 -1.82 -16.60
CA ILE A 475 20.19 -1.67 -16.13
C ILE A 475 21.09 -2.18 -17.25
N THR A 476 22.03 -1.33 -17.63
CA THR A 476 22.94 -1.52 -18.77
C THR A 476 24.35 -1.86 -18.30
N VAL A 477 25.18 -2.34 -19.22
CA VAL A 477 26.60 -2.58 -18.94
C VAL A 477 27.28 -1.31 -18.43
N ASP A 478 27.01 -0.16 -19.04
CA ASP A 478 27.58 1.13 -18.63
C ASP A 478 27.17 1.51 -17.21
N ASP A 479 25.96 1.17 -16.78
CA ASP A 479 25.53 1.36 -15.38
C ASP A 479 26.39 0.55 -14.40
N LEU A 480 26.71 -0.71 -14.75
CA LEU A 480 27.57 -1.55 -13.93
C LEU A 480 29.05 -1.13 -14.03
N GLU A 481 29.54 -0.70 -15.20
CA GLU A 481 30.90 -0.17 -15.34
C GLU A 481 31.10 1.07 -14.44
N ASP A 482 30.11 1.96 -14.38
CA ASP A 482 30.12 3.13 -13.48
C ASP A 482 30.05 2.73 -12.00
N LEU A 483 29.20 1.75 -11.66
CA LEU A 483 29.04 1.29 -10.29
C LEU A 483 30.30 0.58 -9.77
N TRP A 484 30.91 -0.28 -10.58
CA TRP A 484 32.06 -1.10 -10.19
C TRP A 484 33.42 -0.46 -10.52
N GLU A 485 33.43 0.66 -11.23
CA GLU A 485 34.65 1.37 -11.68
C GLU A 485 35.62 0.48 -12.45
N THR A 486 35.07 -0.43 -13.25
CA THR A 486 35.82 -1.47 -13.96
C THR A 486 36.85 -0.88 -14.93
N GLN A 487 36.58 0.30 -15.49
CA GLN A 487 37.52 0.98 -16.38
C GLN A 487 38.84 1.33 -15.68
N LYS A 488 38.79 1.88 -14.46
CA LYS A 488 40.01 2.19 -13.68
C LYS A 488 40.75 0.93 -13.27
N MET A 489 39.99 -0.11 -12.90
CA MET A 489 40.56 -1.39 -12.50
C MET A 489 41.29 -2.08 -13.65
N MET A 490 40.69 -2.12 -14.84
CA MET A 490 41.25 -2.82 -15.98
C MET A 490 42.45 -2.09 -16.61
N VAL A 491 42.53 -0.76 -16.49
CA VAL A 491 43.74 0.02 -16.84
C VAL A 491 44.90 -0.35 -15.91
N SER A 492 44.63 -0.58 -14.62
CA SER A 492 45.65 -1.02 -13.65
C SER A 492 46.08 -2.48 -13.81
N LEU A 493 45.23 -3.35 -14.36
CA LEU A 493 45.49 -4.80 -14.47
C LEU A 493 46.16 -5.21 -15.79
N LEU A 494 45.85 -4.53 -16.89
CA LEU A 494 46.38 -4.86 -18.22
C LEU A 494 47.44 -3.87 -18.69
N GLY A 495 48.23 -3.30 -17.75
CA GLY A 495 49.16 -2.19 -17.98
C GLY A 495 49.69 -2.15 -19.41
N GLU A 496 49.36 -1.08 -20.15
CA GLU A 496 49.94 -0.84 -21.45
C GLU A 496 51.46 -0.83 -21.29
N GLY A 497 52.11 -1.86 -21.83
CA GLY A 497 53.55 -1.87 -22.01
C GLY A 497 53.90 -0.77 -23.01
N GLY A 498 54.38 0.36 -22.50
CA GLY A 498 54.87 1.47 -23.31
C GLY A 498 55.64 2.43 -22.43
N GLY A 499 56.96 2.24 -22.37
CA GLY A 499 57.87 3.05 -21.57
C GLY A 499 57.94 4.51 -21.99
N GLY A 500 58.34 5.34 -21.05
CA GLY A 500 58.69 6.73 -21.27
C GLY A 500 58.76 7.47 -19.95
N ASP A 501 59.97 7.67 -19.44
CA ASP A 501 60.29 8.64 -18.39
C ASP A 501 59.60 9.98 -18.69
N GLU A 502 58.68 10.42 -17.84
CA GLU A 502 58.37 11.84 -17.75
C GLU A 502 58.12 12.24 -16.30
N LYS A 503 58.95 13.18 -15.87
CA LYS A 503 59.03 13.76 -14.54
C LYS A 503 57.69 14.34 -14.11
N GLN A 504 57.45 14.24 -12.81
CA GLN A 504 56.39 14.92 -12.07
C GLN A 504 56.12 16.34 -12.59
N HIS A 505 54.96 16.53 -13.23
CA HIS A 505 54.33 17.84 -13.28
C HIS A 505 52.81 17.69 -13.09
N THR A 506 52.33 18.23 -11.97
CA THR A 506 50.93 18.36 -11.63
C THR A 506 50.24 19.36 -12.56
N PRO A 507 49.08 19.04 -13.17
CA PRO A 507 48.21 20.06 -13.74
C PRO A 507 47.02 20.31 -12.83
N ASN A 508 46.96 21.54 -12.32
CA ASN A 508 45.77 22.19 -11.76
C ASN A 508 44.55 22.03 -12.69
N SER A 509 43.58 21.21 -12.28
CA SER A 509 42.27 21.16 -12.93
C SER A 509 41.28 22.07 -12.19
N ALA A 510 41.35 23.36 -12.46
CA ALA A 510 40.31 24.32 -12.10
C ALA A 510 40.06 25.26 -13.28
N ARG A 511 39.15 24.85 -14.17
CA ARG A 511 38.31 25.71 -15.02
C ARG A 511 37.57 24.84 -16.01
N PHE A 512 36.27 24.65 -15.80
CA PHE A 512 35.24 24.74 -16.84
C PHE A 512 33.88 24.50 -16.16
N LEU A 513 33.14 25.59 -15.94
CA LEU A 513 31.67 25.70 -15.99
C LEU A 513 31.26 27.08 -15.42
N ARG A 514 31.30 28.10 -16.27
CA ARG A 514 30.39 29.24 -16.17
C ARG A 514 29.59 29.30 -17.46
N ARG A 515 28.38 28.72 -17.43
CA ARG A 515 27.30 29.19 -18.29
C ARG A 515 26.71 30.44 -17.64
N ARG A 516 26.68 31.54 -18.39
CA ARG A 516 25.70 32.62 -18.16
C ARG A 516 24.95 32.82 -19.47
N ASN A 517 23.67 32.47 -19.44
CA ASN A 517 22.67 33.10 -20.31
C ASN A 517 22.60 34.57 -19.95
N SER A 518 22.64 35.43 -20.96
CA SER A 518 22.08 36.77 -20.93
C SER A 518 21.45 37.03 -22.30
N ASN A 519 20.14 37.27 -22.30
CA ASN A 519 19.39 37.85 -23.41
C ASN A 519 19.85 39.28 -23.74
N ASN A 520 19.36 39.77 -24.89
CA ASN A 520 19.30 41.15 -25.39
C ASN A 520 20.53 41.70 -26.13
N ALA A 521 20.53 41.62 -27.46
CA ALA A 521 20.07 42.68 -28.38
C ALA A 521 20.14 42.17 -29.82
#